data_AF-A0AAU0MNQ8-F1
#
_entry.id   AF-A0AAU0MNQ8-F1
#
_cell.length_a   1.000
_cell.length_b   1.000
_cell.length_c   1.000
_cell.angle_alpha   90.00
_cell.angle_beta   90.00
_cell.angle_gamma   90.00
#
_symmetry.space_group_name_H-M   'P 1'
#
loop_
_entity.id
_entity.type
_entity.pdbx_description
1 polymer ?
#
loop_
_entity_poly.entity_id
_entity_poly.type
_entity_poly.pdbx_seq_one_letter_code
_entity_poly.pdbx_strand_id
1 'polypeptide(L)'
;MANPTHIRQSDGPDLTFTEGKVFEKVFTDGMALVEETAAYLDGPGRKLSQTLPREASLTYAAWSMELTTRLMQAASWLVMQKAVQDRDMKRSDAALDKYRIRRDDPPLDASAQRGRGLPDLFLDLVERSENLYERICRLDSAIYGNGPKDTKSPVSLQLQELQRAAETGAFDPLRVWGNAK
;
A
#
# COMPACT_ATOMS: atom_id res chain seq x y z
N MET A 1 37.58 -32.83 21.17
CA MET A 1 36.20 -32.94 20.63
C MET A 1 35.23 -32.47 21.71
N ALA A 2 34.69 -31.26 21.57
CA ALA A 2 33.43 -30.82 22.19
C ALA A 2 32.98 -29.54 21.46
N ASN A 3 31.75 -29.58 20.97
CA ASN A 3 31.09 -28.68 20.01
C ASN A 3 30.70 -27.33 20.66
N PRO A 4 30.79 -26.17 19.98
CA PRO A 4 30.35 -24.90 20.54
C PRO A 4 28.82 -24.81 20.50
N THR A 5 28.22 -24.40 21.62
CA THR A 5 26.80 -24.16 21.76
C THR A 5 26.41 -22.97 20.87
N HIS A 6 25.64 -23.26 19.83
CA HIS A 6 25.01 -22.26 18.96
C HIS A 6 24.23 -21.24 19.79
N ILE A 7 24.63 -19.97 19.70
CA ILE A 7 23.87 -18.83 20.17
C ILE A 7 22.63 -18.73 19.28
N ARG A 8 21.45 -18.85 19.92
CA ARG A 8 20.13 -18.87 19.28
C ARG A 8 19.83 -17.49 18.67
N GLN A 9 19.35 -17.55 17.42
CA GLN A 9 19.03 -16.44 16.52
C GLN A 9 18.14 -15.35 17.13
N SER A 10 18.36 -14.15 16.61
CA SER A 10 17.65 -12.89 16.83
C SER A 10 16.13 -12.97 16.62
N ASP A 11 15.36 -12.70 17.67
CA ASP A 11 13.93 -12.36 17.61
C ASP A 11 13.75 -10.90 17.14
N GLY A 12 13.91 -10.66 15.85
CA GLY A 12 13.40 -9.45 15.19
C GLY A 12 12.00 -9.73 14.61
N PRO A 13 11.14 -8.71 14.42
CA PRO A 13 9.85 -8.92 13.77
C PRO A 13 10.08 -9.51 12.37
N ASP A 14 9.49 -10.68 12.12
CA ASP A 14 9.52 -11.33 10.80
C ASP A 14 8.76 -10.45 9.80
N LEU A 15 9.52 -9.64 9.05
CA LEU A 15 9.00 -8.70 8.06
C LEU A 15 8.19 -9.45 6.98
N THR A 16 8.58 -10.68 6.65
CA THR A 16 7.89 -11.51 5.65
C THR A 16 6.49 -11.95 6.11
N PHE A 17 6.32 -12.26 7.40
CA PHE A 17 4.99 -12.58 7.96
C PHE A 17 4.07 -11.35 8.01
N THR A 18 4.63 -10.18 8.31
CA THR A 18 3.87 -8.91 8.34
C THR A 18 3.44 -8.51 6.93
N GLU A 19 4.31 -8.68 5.94
CA GLU A 19 4.01 -8.47 4.51
C GLU A 19 2.86 -9.35 4.02
N GLY A 20 2.83 -10.64 4.41
CA GLY A 20 1.75 -11.56 4.04
C GLY A 20 0.38 -11.14 4.56
N LYS A 21 0.27 -10.79 5.85
CA LYS A 21 -1.01 -10.35 6.44
C LYS A 21 -1.50 -9.01 5.88
N VAL A 22 -0.58 -8.08 5.63
CA VAL A 22 -0.91 -6.79 5.01
C VAL A 22 -1.45 -7.03 3.60
N PHE A 23 -0.80 -7.90 2.83
CA PHE A 23 -1.25 -8.26 1.48
C PHE A 23 -2.63 -8.90 1.48
N GLU A 24 -2.89 -9.92 2.32
CA GLU A 24 -4.19 -10.59 2.40
C GLU A 24 -5.34 -9.61 2.63
N LYS A 25 -5.15 -8.66 3.56
CA LYS A 25 -6.16 -7.61 3.78
C LYS A 25 -6.37 -6.74 2.54
N VAL A 26 -5.29 -6.28 1.89
CA VAL A 26 -5.39 -5.45 0.68
C VAL A 26 -6.06 -6.23 -0.46
N PHE A 27 -5.77 -7.52 -0.59
CA PHE A 27 -6.37 -8.40 -1.59
C PHE A 27 -7.89 -8.51 -1.38
N THR A 28 -8.33 -8.83 -0.16
CA THR A 28 -9.76 -8.92 0.17
C THR A 28 -10.47 -7.58 0.00
N ASP A 29 -9.91 -6.49 0.56
CA ASP A 29 -10.47 -5.14 0.42
C ASP A 29 -10.58 -4.75 -1.07
N GLY A 30 -9.57 -5.10 -1.88
CA GLY A 30 -9.50 -4.79 -3.30
C GLY A 30 -10.54 -5.54 -4.12
N MET A 31 -10.67 -6.85 -3.92
CA MET A 31 -11.69 -7.66 -4.62
C MET A 31 -13.12 -7.23 -4.23
N ALA A 32 -13.35 -6.94 -2.96
CA ALA A 32 -14.64 -6.42 -2.49
C ALA A 32 -14.98 -5.07 -3.14
N LEU A 33 -14.01 -4.16 -3.28
CA LEU A 33 -14.24 -2.87 -3.92
C LEU A 33 -14.54 -3.00 -5.43
N VAL A 34 -13.89 -3.95 -6.12
CA VAL A 34 -14.19 -4.27 -7.52
C VAL A 34 -15.64 -4.73 -7.68
N GLU A 35 -16.07 -5.68 -6.84
CA GLU A 35 -17.43 -6.20 -6.84
C GLU A 35 -18.46 -5.12 -6.52
N GLU A 36 -18.23 -4.33 -5.47
CA GLU A 36 -19.11 -3.22 -5.06
C GLU A 36 -19.25 -2.18 -6.18
N THR A 37 -18.14 -1.84 -6.84
CA THR A 37 -18.14 -0.88 -7.96
C THR A 37 -18.91 -1.43 -9.15
N ALA A 38 -18.71 -2.70 -9.51
CA ALA A 38 -19.45 -3.33 -10.60
C ALA A 38 -20.97 -3.34 -10.32
N ALA A 39 -21.36 -3.77 -9.11
CA ALA A 39 -22.76 -3.78 -8.68
C ALA A 39 -23.38 -2.38 -8.70
N TYR A 40 -22.62 -1.35 -8.28
CA TYR A 40 -23.08 0.03 -8.34
C TYR A 40 -23.27 0.51 -9.78
N LEU A 41 -22.27 0.34 -10.65
CA LEU A 41 -22.30 0.85 -12.03
C LEU A 41 -23.37 0.16 -12.87
N ASP A 42 -23.60 -1.15 -12.69
CA ASP A 42 -24.65 -1.89 -13.40
C ASP A 42 -26.05 -1.67 -12.83
N GLY A 43 -26.16 -1.30 -11.56
CA GLY A 43 -27.43 -1.08 -10.87
C GLY A 43 -27.77 0.40 -10.67
N PRO A 44 -27.66 0.93 -9.43
CA PRO A 44 -28.11 2.28 -9.08
C PRO A 44 -27.35 3.38 -9.84
N GLY A 45 -26.05 3.22 -10.09
CA GLY A 45 -25.22 4.19 -10.80
C GLY A 45 -25.72 4.47 -12.22
N ARG A 46 -26.13 3.43 -12.96
CA ARG A 46 -26.73 3.57 -14.30
C ARG A 46 -28.03 4.37 -14.29
N LYS A 47 -28.86 4.23 -13.25
CA LYS A 47 -30.13 4.97 -13.13
C LYS A 47 -29.87 6.43 -12.77
N LEU A 48 -28.98 6.66 -11.80
CA LEU A 48 -28.62 7.99 -11.35
C LEU A 48 -27.95 8.80 -12.46
N SER A 49 -27.07 8.19 -13.25
CA SER A 49 -26.35 8.87 -14.33
C SER A 49 -27.26 9.47 -15.41
N GLN A 50 -28.48 8.95 -15.56
CA GLN A 50 -29.47 9.42 -16.54
C GLN A 50 -30.20 10.69 -16.10
N THR A 51 -30.25 10.96 -14.80
CA THR A 51 -30.96 12.12 -14.23
C THR A 51 -30.02 13.25 -13.83
N LEU A 52 -28.71 13.07 -14.00
CA LEU A 52 -27.71 14.07 -13.67
C LEU A 52 -27.80 15.32 -14.57
N PRO A 53 -27.53 16.52 -14.02
CA PRO A 53 -27.26 17.71 -14.82
C PRO A 53 -26.14 17.45 -15.82
N ARG A 54 -26.14 18.15 -16.96
CA ARG A 54 -25.19 17.93 -18.06
C ARG A 54 -23.73 17.90 -17.62
N GLU A 55 -23.30 18.86 -16.80
CA GLU A 55 -21.91 18.92 -16.31
C GLU A 55 -21.58 17.71 -15.42
N ALA A 56 -22.41 17.40 -14.43
CA ALA A 56 -22.22 16.25 -13.56
C ALA A 56 -22.26 14.91 -14.33
N SER A 57 -23.09 14.81 -15.38
CA SER A 57 -23.18 13.64 -16.24
C SER A 57 -21.87 13.40 -17.03
N LEU A 58 -21.26 14.46 -17.56
CA LEU A 58 -19.96 14.36 -18.25
C LEU A 58 -18.84 13.95 -17.29
N THR A 59 -18.78 14.55 -16.11
CA THR A 59 -17.80 14.17 -15.08
C THR A 59 -17.99 12.74 -14.62
N TYR A 60 -19.24 12.32 -14.38
CA TYR A 60 -19.56 10.94 -14.00
C TYR A 60 -19.10 9.94 -15.07
N ALA A 61 -19.37 10.23 -16.35
CA ALA A 61 -18.95 9.37 -17.45
C ALA A 61 -17.42 9.21 -17.48
N ALA A 62 -16.67 10.32 -17.45
CA ALA A 62 -15.21 10.28 -17.45
C ALA A 62 -14.64 9.53 -16.23
N TRP A 63 -15.10 9.88 -15.03
CA TRP A 63 -14.58 9.33 -13.78
C TRP A 63 -14.97 7.87 -13.58
N SER A 64 -16.10 7.41 -14.13
CA SER A 64 -16.49 5.99 -14.06
C SER A 64 -15.58 5.09 -14.90
N MET A 65 -15.15 5.58 -16.08
CA MET A 65 -14.16 4.88 -16.91
C MET A 65 -12.78 4.86 -16.23
N GLU A 66 -12.38 5.97 -15.61
CA GLU A 66 -11.12 6.04 -14.88
C GLU A 66 -11.12 5.14 -13.65
N LEU A 67 -12.20 5.16 -12.86
CA LEU A 67 -12.42 4.28 -11.72
C LEU A 67 -12.30 2.80 -12.13
N THR A 68 -12.99 2.38 -13.18
CA THR A 68 -12.95 0.98 -13.65
C THR A 68 -11.58 0.59 -14.17
N THR A 69 -10.89 1.48 -14.91
CA THR A 69 -9.53 1.24 -15.39
C THR A 69 -8.55 1.06 -14.23
N ARG A 70 -8.63 1.95 -13.23
CA ARG A 70 -7.80 1.90 -12.03
C ARG A 70 -8.02 0.62 -11.23
N LEU A 71 -9.28 0.24 -11.02
CA LEU A 71 -9.63 -0.99 -10.31
C LEU A 71 -9.16 -2.24 -11.07
N MET A 72 -9.24 -2.24 -12.39
CA MET A 72 -8.73 -3.35 -13.22
C MET A 72 -7.20 -3.49 -13.11
N GLN A 73 -6.48 -2.37 -13.14
CA GLN A 73 -5.02 -2.36 -12.93
C GLN A 73 -4.65 -2.88 -11.53
N ALA A 74 -5.33 -2.38 -10.49
CA ALA A 74 -5.15 -2.84 -9.12
C ALA A 74 -5.44 -4.34 -8.97
N ALA A 75 -6.56 -4.82 -9.51
CA ALA A 75 -6.95 -6.22 -9.48
C ALA A 75 -5.92 -7.11 -10.18
N SER A 76 -5.42 -6.69 -11.35
CA SER A 76 -4.40 -7.42 -12.09
C SER A 76 -3.12 -7.59 -11.28
N TRP A 77 -2.66 -6.54 -10.60
CA TRP A 77 -1.50 -6.61 -9.72
C TRP A 77 -1.76 -7.53 -8.51
N LEU A 78 -2.92 -7.43 -7.87
CA LEU A 78 -3.30 -8.26 -6.73
C LEU A 78 -3.35 -9.75 -7.06
N VAL A 79 -3.95 -10.12 -8.20
CA VAL A 79 -4.00 -11.51 -8.67
C VAL A 79 -2.60 -12.03 -8.99
N MET A 80 -1.77 -11.23 -9.63
CA MET A 80 -0.37 -11.59 -9.89
C MET A 80 0.39 -11.85 -8.58
N GLN A 81 0.24 -10.99 -7.57
CA GLN A 81 0.88 -11.22 -6.28
C GLN A 81 0.37 -12.46 -5.56
N LYS A 82 -0.93 -12.75 -5.68
CA LYS A 82 -1.50 -13.99 -5.14
C LYS A 82 -0.83 -15.21 -5.78
N ALA A 83 -0.63 -15.21 -7.10
CA ALA A 83 0.09 -16.28 -7.79
C ALA A 83 1.55 -16.41 -7.34
N VAL A 84 2.23 -15.30 -7.01
CA VAL A 84 3.57 -15.35 -6.41
C VAL A 84 3.54 -15.96 -5.00
N GLN A 85 2.55 -15.59 -4.18
CA GLN A 85 2.37 -16.14 -2.83
C GLN A 85 2.09 -17.65 -2.85
N ASP A 86 1.28 -18.10 -3.81
CA ASP A 86 0.90 -19.50 -4.01
C ASP A 86 2.00 -20.34 -4.69
N ARG A 87 3.12 -19.71 -5.04
CA ARG A 87 4.27 -20.31 -5.76
C ARG A 87 3.96 -20.75 -7.20
N ASP A 88 2.85 -20.28 -7.76
CA ASP A 88 2.48 -20.47 -9.17
C ASP A 88 3.26 -19.53 -10.10
N MET A 89 3.82 -18.44 -9.57
CA MET A 89 4.68 -17.50 -10.29
C MET A 89 5.97 -17.20 -9.52
N LYS A 90 7.11 -17.11 -10.21
CA LYS A 90 8.37 -16.71 -9.58
C LYS A 90 8.37 -15.22 -9.28
N ARG A 91 8.92 -14.84 -8.12
CA ARG A 91 9.09 -13.43 -7.73
C ARG A 91 9.88 -12.60 -8.75
N SER A 92 10.86 -13.20 -9.44
CA SER A 92 11.63 -12.56 -10.52
C SER A 92 10.77 -12.16 -11.71
N ASP A 93 9.76 -12.98 -12.03
CA ASP A 93 8.90 -12.76 -13.19
C ASP A 93 7.89 -11.64 -12.88
N ALA A 94 7.42 -11.60 -11.64
CA ALA A 94 6.57 -10.53 -11.11
C ALA A 94 7.28 -9.17 -11.00
N ALA A 95 8.61 -9.14 -10.97
CA ALA A 95 9.41 -7.91 -10.94
C ALA A 95 9.53 -7.23 -12.32
N LEU A 96 9.09 -7.89 -13.40
CA LEU A 96 9.11 -7.33 -14.75
C LEU A 96 8.21 -6.11 -14.85
N ASP A 97 8.65 -5.10 -15.62
CA ASP A 97 7.99 -3.79 -15.68
C ASP A 97 6.51 -3.86 -16.10
N LYS A 98 6.14 -4.83 -16.95
CA LYS A 98 4.76 -5.09 -17.39
C LYS A 98 3.79 -5.48 -16.26
N TYR A 99 4.29 -5.92 -15.11
CA TYR A 99 3.49 -6.29 -13.93
C TYR A 99 3.65 -5.29 -12.78
N ARG A 100 4.48 -4.25 -12.96
CA ARG A 100 4.62 -3.16 -12.00
C ARG A 100 3.42 -2.24 -12.12
N ILE A 101 3.04 -1.63 -11.00
CA ILE A 101 1.92 -0.70 -10.94
C ILE A 101 2.42 0.66 -10.47
N ARG A 102 2.21 1.66 -11.30
CA ARG A 102 2.71 3.01 -11.08
C ARG A 102 1.61 4.00 -11.39
N ARG A 103 1.58 5.09 -10.64
CA ARG A 103 0.67 6.20 -10.89
C ARG A 103 1.33 7.14 -11.89
N ASP A 104 0.73 7.24 -13.08
CA ASP A 104 1.14 8.20 -14.11
C ASP A 104 0.28 9.48 -14.06
N ASP A 105 -1.02 9.32 -13.75
CA ASP A 105 -1.99 10.41 -13.71
C ASP A 105 -2.20 10.96 -12.28
N PRO A 106 -2.54 12.26 -12.14
CA PRO A 106 -2.88 12.83 -10.84
C PRO A 106 -4.12 12.14 -10.24
N PRO A 107 -4.19 11.99 -8.90
CA PRO A 107 -5.36 11.39 -8.26
C PRO A 107 -6.61 12.24 -8.46
N LEU A 108 -7.75 11.55 -8.56
CA LEU A 108 -9.06 12.18 -8.57
C LEU A 108 -9.38 12.77 -7.19
N ASP A 109 -9.76 14.05 -7.19
CA ASP A 109 -10.20 14.73 -5.97
C ASP A 109 -11.72 14.61 -5.81
N ALA A 110 -12.16 13.48 -5.24
CA ALA A 110 -13.57 13.24 -4.94
C ALA A 110 -14.17 14.31 -4.00
N SER A 111 -13.36 14.87 -3.09
CA SER A 111 -13.82 15.89 -2.15
C SER A 111 -14.22 17.18 -2.86
N ALA A 112 -13.46 17.60 -3.87
CA ALA A 112 -13.74 18.79 -4.67
C ALA A 112 -15.04 18.68 -5.50
N GLN A 113 -15.50 17.46 -5.78
CA GLN A 113 -16.73 17.20 -6.53
C GLN A 113 -17.97 17.01 -5.64
N ARG A 114 -17.81 16.89 -4.32
CA ARG A 114 -18.95 16.80 -3.39
C ARG A 114 -19.78 18.07 -3.49
N GLY A 115 -21.11 17.91 -3.54
CA GLY A 115 -22.06 19.01 -3.71
C GLY A 115 -22.18 19.59 -5.12
N ARG A 116 -21.45 19.07 -6.12
CA ARG A 116 -21.56 19.50 -7.53
C ARG A 116 -22.54 18.68 -8.36
N GLY A 117 -23.42 17.94 -7.69
CA GLY A 117 -24.45 17.11 -8.32
C GLY A 117 -24.04 15.68 -8.63
N LEU A 118 -22.80 15.26 -8.37
CA LEU A 118 -22.43 13.84 -8.44
C LEU A 118 -23.00 13.06 -7.24
N PRO A 119 -23.39 11.78 -7.41
CA PRO A 119 -23.87 10.96 -6.30
C PRO A 119 -22.76 10.71 -5.26
N ASP A 120 -23.07 10.88 -3.97
CA ASP A 120 -22.09 10.68 -2.89
C ASP A 120 -21.50 9.27 -2.89
N LEU A 121 -22.33 8.24 -3.12
CA LEU A 121 -21.87 6.86 -3.19
C LEU A 121 -20.83 6.64 -4.30
N PHE A 122 -20.97 7.33 -5.45
CA PHE A 122 -19.97 7.26 -6.50
C PHE A 122 -18.65 7.92 -6.07
N LEU A 123 -18.72 9.07 -5.41
CA LEU A 123 -17.53 9.76 -4.90
C LEU A 123 -16.83 8.94 -3.82
N ASP A 124 -17.57 8.23 -2.96
CA ASP A 124 -17.02 7.33 -1.95
C ASP A 124 -16.27 6.14 -2.60
N LEU A 125 -16.81 5.58 -3.69
CA LEU A 125 -16.13 4.54 -4.47
C LEU A 125 -14.84 5.06 -5.11
N VAL A 126 -14.87 6.27 -5.68
CA VAL A 126 -13.68 6.93 -6.25
C VAL A 126 -12.62 7.10 -5.17
N GLU A 127 -12.96 7.67 -4.01
CA GLU A 127 -12.05 7.90 -2.89
C GLU A 127 -11.44 6.59 -2.37
N ARG A 128 -12.26 5.54 -2.19
CA ARG A 128 -11.77 4.22 -1.78
C ARG A 128 -10.84 3.60 -2.82
N SER A 129 -11.14 3.78 -4.11
CA SER A 129 -10.28 3.27 -5.19
C SER A 129 -8.91 3.97 -5.23
N GLU A 130 -8.88 5.29 -4.97
CA GLU A 130 -7.65 6.07 -4.91
C GLU A 130 -6.76 5.61 -3.76
N ASN A 131 -7.36 5.45 -2.57
CA ASN A 131 -6.67 4.97 -1.38
C ASN A 131 -6.10 3.55 -1.57
N LEU A 132 -6.89 2.65 -2.18
CA LEU A 132 -6.45 1.30 -2.51
C LEU A 132 -5.27 1.33 -3.50
N TYR A 133 -5.39 2.09 -4.58
CA TYR A 133 -4.37 2.17 -5.63
C TYR A 133 -3.06 2.73 -5.07
N GLU A 134 -3.11 3.79 -4.28
CA GLU A 134 -1.93 4.36 -3.62
C GLU A 134 -1.26 3.35 -2.67
N ARG A 135 -2.05 2.60 -1.89
CA ARG A 135 -1.55 1.54 -1.01
C ARG A 135 -0.86 0.42 -1.81
N ILE A 136 -1.42 0.04 -2.96
CA ILE A 136 -0.83 -0.96 -3.86
C ILE A 136 0.48 -0.44 -4.46
N CYS A 137 0.55 0.80 -4.95
CA CYS A 137 1.79 1.39 -5.46
C CYS A 137 2.91 1.44 -4.40
N ARG A 138 2.55 1.76 -3.14
CA ARG A 138 3.49 1.71 -2.01
C ARG A 138 3.98 0.28 -1.75
N LEU A 139 3.08 -0.69 -1.77
CA LEU A 139 3.42 -2.10 -1.57
C LEU A 139 4.30 -2.63 -2.70
N ASP A 140 3.97 -2.33 -3.95
CA ASP A 140 4.78 -2.65 -5.13
C ASP A 140 6.20 -2.04 -5.00
N SER A 141 6.29 -0.78 -4.59
CA SER A 141 7.57 -0.12 -4.34
C SER A 141 8.35 -0.75 -3.17
N ALA A 142 7.69 -1.18 -2.10
CA ALA A 142 8.36 -1.87 -0.99
C ALA A 142 8.87 -3.27 -1.42
N ILE A 143 8.11 -3.99 -2.24
CA ILE A 143 8.42 -5.37 -2.65
C ILE A 143 9.53 -5.43 -3.71
N TYR A 144 9.52 -4.53 -4.70
CA TYR A 144 10.49 -4.54 -5.81
C TYR A 144 11.20 -3.21 -6.09
N GLY A 145 10.96 -2.15 -5.32
CA GLY A 145 11.57 -0.83 -5.54
C GLY A 145 13.05 -0.71 -5.16
N ASN A 146 13.73 -1.82 -4.85
CA ASN A 146 15.19 -1.83 -4.62
C ASN A 146 15.98 -1.91 -5.94
N GLY A 147 16.08 -0.79 -6.64
CA GLY A 147 17.37 -0.33 -7.17
C GLY A 147 18.08 0.50 -6.10
N PRO A 148 19.43 0.63 -6.07
CA PRO A 148 20.16 1.14 -4.91
C PRO A 148 19.76 2.59 -4.60
N LYS A 149 18.86 2.78 -3.64
CA LYS A 149 18.66 4.05 -2.96
C LYS A 149 19.42 3.98 -1.65
N ASP A 150 20.57 4.62 -1.70
CA ASP A 150 21.42 4.98 -0.59
C ASP A 150 20.65 5.96 0.33
N THR A 151 19.74 5.42 1.13
CA THR A 151 19.11 6.14 2.24
C THR A 151 19.09 5.18 3.40
N LYS A 152 20.16 5.21 4.19
CA LYS A 152 20.17 4.69 5.55
C LYS A 152 18.89 5.19 6.23
N SER A 153 17.98 4.29 6.57
CA SER A 153 16.72 4.63 7.24
C SER A 153 17.02 5.58 8.41
N PRO A 154 16.21 6.64 8.63
CA PRO A 154 16.45 7.57 9.73
C PRO A 154 16.51 6.87 11.10
N VAL A 155 15.77 5.77 11.25
CA VAL A 155 15.85 4.90 12.43
C VAL A 155 17.19 4.15 12.48
N SER A 156 17.67 3.63 11.34
CA SER A 156 18.98 3.00 11.26
C SER A 156 20.12 3.98 11.55
N LEU A 157 19.99 5.24 11.14
CA LEU A 157 20.94 6.32 11.47
C LEU A 157 20.93 6.61 12.97
N GLN A 158 19.74 6.75 13.58
CA GLN A 158 19.60 6.96 15.02
C GLN A 158 20.16 5.79 15.83
N LEU A 159 19.94 4.55 15.39
CA LEU A 159 20.48 3.36 16.05
C LEU A 159 22.01 3.33 15.98
N GLN A 160 22.57 3.75 14.85
CA GLN A 160 24.02 3.82 14.63
C GLN A 160 24.67 4.93 15.48
N GLU A 161 23.99 6.07 15.66
CA GLU A 161 24.43 7.12 16.59
C GLU A 161 24.38 6.66 18.06
N LEU A 162 23.33 5.92 18.45
CA LEU A 162 23.22 5.36 19.79
C LEU A 162 24.31 4.32 20.07
N GLN A 163 24.61 3.43 19.11
CA GLN A 163 25.72 2.49 19.23
C GLN A 163 27.06 3.21 19.37
N ARG A 164 27.30 4.25 18.56
CA ARG A 164 28.52 5.05 18.64
C ARG A 164 28.64 5.81 19.97
N ALA A 165 27.54 6.33 20.50
CA ALA A 165 27.50 7.00 21.81
C ALA A 165 27.75 6.02 22.98
N ALA A 166 27.26 4.78 22.85
CA ALA A 166 27.52 3.71 23.81
C ALA A 166 29.00 3.26 23.80
N GLU A 167 29.60 3.14 22.61
CA GLU A 167 31.02 2.76 22.45
C GLU A 167 32.00 3.85 22.90
N THR A 168 31.62 5.13 22.78
CA THR A 168 32.44 6.28 23.21
C THR A 168 32.30 6.59 24.70
N GLY A 169 31.54 5.80 25.46
CA GLY A 169 31.41 5.94 26.92
C GLY A 169 30.61 7.16 27.37
N ALA A 170 29.83 7.78 26.47
CA ALA A 170 28.96 8.92 26.81
C ALA A 170 27.73 8.50 27.63
N PHE A 171 27.42 7.20 27.65
CA PHE A 171 26.35 6.61 28.45
C PHE A 171 26.97 6.02 29.73
N ASP A 172 26.91 6.76 30.84
CA ASP A 172 27.29 6.28 32.16
C ASP A 172 26.04 5.84 32.94
N PRO A 173 25.68 4.54 32.92
CA PRO A 173 24.45 4.04 33.54
C PRO A 173 24.45 4.19 35.07
N LEU A 174 25.60 4.44 35.70
CA LEU A 174 25.71 4.61 37.15
C LEU A 174 25.43 6.07 37.60
N ARG A 175 25.45 7.04 36.67
CA ARG A 175 25.13 8.44 36.99
C ARG A 175 23.65 8.74 37.16
N VAL A 176 22.77 7.98 36.50
CA VAL A 176 21.32 8.22 36.53
C VAL A 176 20.70 7.89 37.90
N TRP A 177 21.36 7.06 38.70
CA TRP A 177 20.88 6.61 40.02
C TRP A 177 21.55 7.34 41.20
N GLY A 178 22.41 8.33 40.94
CA GLY A 178 23.23 8.99 41.96
C GLY A 178 22.62 10.23 42.65
N ASN A 179 21.50 10.76 42.17
CA ASN A 179 20.87 11.97 42.74
C ASN A 179 19.55 11.65 43.45
N ALA A 180 19.65 10.87 44.53
CA ALA A 180 18.60 10.79 45.54
C ALA A 180 19.28 10.86 46.92
N LYS A 181 19.49 12.08 47.41
CA LYS A 181 19.71 12.35 48.82
C LYS A 181 19.10 13.68 49.21
#